data_AF-A0A4U6MHT1-F1
#
_entry.id   AF-A0A4U6MHT1-F1
#
_cell.length_a   1.000
_cell.length_b   1.000
_cell.length_c   1.000
_cell.angle_alpha   90.00
_cell.angle_beta   90.00
_cell.angle_gamma   90.00
#
_symmetry.space_group_name_H-M   'P 1'
#
loop_
_entity.id
_entity.type
_entity.pdbx_description
1 polymer ?
#
loop_
_entity_poly.entity_id
_entity_poly.type
_entity_poly.pdbx_seq_one_letter_code
_entity_poly.pdbx_strand_id
1 'polypeptide(L)' 'VKQRHDWFVERINAINERFGLFSEIRGLGLLIGCVLNAEYAGKAKLISQEAANAGVMVLIAGANVVRFAP' A
#
# COMPACT_ATOMS: atom_id res chain seq x y z
N VAL A 1 2.23 -6.77 -17.91
CA VAL A 1 2.20 -6.83 -16.41
C VAL A 1 3.33 -6.04 -15.79
N LYS A 2 4.61 -6.30 -16.14
CA LYS A 2 5.79 -5.61 -15.59
C LYS A 2 5.68 -4.08 -15.56
N GLN A 3 5.36 -3.44 -16.70
CA GLN A 3 5.21 -1.98 -16.76
C GLN A 3 4.20 -1.41 -15.75
N ARG A 4 3.04 -2.06 -15.57
CA ARG A 4 2.03 -1.61 -14.61
C ARG A 4 2.52 -1.81 -13.16
N HIS A 5 3.20 -2.91 -12.89
CA HIS A 5 3.84 -3.13 -11.58
C HIS A 5 4.82 -1.98 -11.26
N ASP A 6 5.70 -1.65 -12.21
CA ASP A 6 6.70 -0.59 -12.04
C ASP A 6 6.01 0.76 -11.75
N TRP A 7 4.94 1.11 -12.47
CA TRP A 7 4.16 2.32 -12.19
C TRP A 7 3.55 2.36 -10.79
N PHE A 8 2.98 1.25 -10.32
CA PHE A 8 2.43 1.19 -8.97
C PHE A 8 3.53 1.34 -7.91
N VAL A 9 4.62 0.57 -8.05
CA VAL A 9 5.73 0.59 -7.08
C VAL A 9 6.40 1.96 -7.04
N GLU A 10 6.63 2.61 -8.18
CA GLU A 10 7.19 3.96 -8.25
C GLU A 10 6.32 4.97 -7.50
N ARG A 11 5.00 4.96 -7.74
CA ARG A 11 4.08 5.91 -7.10
C ARG A 11 3.91 5.64 -5.61
N ILE A 12 3.87 4.38 -5.19
CA ILE A 12 3.80 4.01 -3.77
C ILE A 12 5.09 4.43 -3.05
N ASN A 13 6.26 4.24 -3.67
CA ASN A 13 7.53 4.71 -3.11
C ASN A 13 7.56 6.23 -2.95
N ALA A 14 7.10 6.99 -3.96
CA ALA A 14 7.02 8.45 -3.85
C ALA A 14 6.10 8.92 -2.69
N ILE A 15 5.00 8.21 -2.43
CA ILE A 15 4.15 8.44 -1.26
C ILE A 15 4.94 8.12 0.02
N ASN A 16 5.66 7.00 0.03
CA ASN A 16 6.41 6.56 1.19
C ASN A 16 7.58 7.49 1.54
N GLU A 17 8.29 8.04 0.56
CA GLU A 17 9.35 9.03 0.79
C GLU A 17 8.82 10.29 1.47
N ARG A 18 7.57 10.66 1.17
CA ARG A 18 6.95 11.88 1.69
C ARG A 18 6.36 11.72 3.09
N PHE A 19 5.83 10.54 3.41
CA PHE A 19 5.07 10.30 4.65
C PHE A 19 5.67 9.23 5.57
N GLY A 20 6.62 8.44 5.09
CA GLY A 20 7.27 7.39 5.87
C GLY A 20 6.34 6.25 6.31
N LEU A 21 5.20 6.04 5.65
CA LEU A 21 4.12 5.13 6.10
C LEU A 21 4.53 3.65 6.17
N PHE A 22 5.39 3.22 5.24
CA PHE A 22 5.69 1.83 4.97
C PHE A 22 7.14 1.48 5.28
N SER A 23 7.34 0.35 5.95
CA SER A 23 8.67 -0.24 6.20
C SER A 23 9.14 -1.11 5.03
N GLU A 24 8.21 -1.67 4.25
CA GLU A 24 8.53 -2.55 3.12
C GLU A 24 7.40 -2.53 2.08
N ILE A 25 7.78 -2.53 0.80
CA ILE A 25 6.87 -2.74 -0.34
C ILE A 25 7.33 -4.00 -1.07
N ARG A 26 6.46 -4.99 -1.16
CA ARG A 26 6.78 -6.34 -1.67
C ARG A 26 5.64 -6.93 -2.48
N GLY A 27 5.87 -8.08 -3.11
CA GLY A 27 4.85 -8.83 -3.82
C GLY A 27 5.32 -9.35 -5.17
N LEU A 28 4.38 -9.82 -6.00
CA LEU A 28 4.69 -10.38 -7.32
C LEU A 28 3.65 -9.92 -8.34
N GLY A 29 4.12 -9.36 -9.46
CA GLY A 29 3.25 -8.79 -10.48
C GLY A 29 2.35 -7.70 -9.90
N LEU A 30 1.04 -7.76 -10.14
CA LEU A 30 0.10 -6.76 -9.62
C LEU A 30 -0.42 -7.07 -8.21
N LEU A 31 0.03 -8.15 -7.58
CA LEU A 31 -0.26 -8.42 -6.17
C LEU A 31 0.81 -7.73 -5.31
N ILE A 32 0.53 -6.50 -4.87
CA ILE A 32 1.49 -5.62 -4.20
C ILE A 32 1.05 -5.41 -2.75
N GLY A 33 1.93 -5.69 -1.79
CA GLY A 33 1.73 -5.48 -0.36
C GLY A 33 2.64 -4.39 0.17
N CYS A 34 2.05 -3.44 0.92
CA CYS A 34 2.73 -2.32 1.56
C CYS A 34 2.62 -2.51 3.08
N VAL A 35 3.73 -2.83 3.72
CA VAL A 35 3.79 -3.09 5.17
C VAL A 35 3.96 -1.79 5.91
N LEU A 36 3.05 -1.52 6.84
CA LEU A 36 3.10 -0.35 7.69
C LEU A 36 4.30 -0.41 8.63
N ASN A 37 4.91 0.75 8.85
CA ASN A 37 5.95 0.91 9.86
C ASN A 37 5.37 0.75 11.29
N ALA A 38 6.22 0.83 12.30
CA ALA A 38 5.81 0.68 13.70
C ALA A 38 4.85 1.78 14.19
N GLU A 39 4.97 3.02 13.71
CA GLU A 39 4.12 4.17 14.07
C GLU A 39 2.67 4.02 13.56
N TYR A 40 2.51 3.28 12.46
CA TYR A 40 1.22 2.98 11.84
C TYR A 40 0.74 1.55 12.04
N ALA A 41 1.34 0.79 12.97
CA ALA A 41 0.91 -0.57 13.29
C ALA A 41 -0.59 -0.62 13.63
N GLY A 42 -1.29 -1.60 13.06
CA GLY A 42 -2.71 -1.87 13.23
C GLY A 42 -3.63 -1.00 12.37
N LYS A 43 -3.09 -0.01 11.65
CA LYS A 43 -3.91 1.01 10.96
C LYS A 43 -4.23 0.68 9.50
N ALA A 44 -3.98 -0.54 9.01
CA ALA A 44 -4.27 -0.89 7.61
C ALA A 44 -5.77 -0.73 7.26
N LYS A 45 -6.66 -1.03 8.22
CA LYS A 45 -8.10 -0.80 8.04
C LYS A 45 -8.46 0.67 7.92
N LEU A 46 -7.87 1.53 8.75
CA LEU A 46 -8.09 2.97 8.70
C LEU A 46 -7.63 3.53 7.34
N ILE A 47 -6.43 3.16 6.89
CA ILE A 47 -5.91 3.60 5.58
C ILE A 47 -6.82 3.13 4.44
N SER A 48 -7.32 1.90 4.50
CA SER A 48 -8.26 1.38 3.50
C SER A 48 -9.58 2.16 3.49
N GLN A 49 -10.07 2.62 4.64
CA GLN A 49 -11.27 3.43 4.75
C GLN A 49 -11.04 4.84 4.18
N GLU A 50 -9.91 5.47 4.50
CA GLU A 50 -9.56 6.79 3.95
C GLU A 50 -9.29 6.74 2.44
N ALA A 51 -8.68 5.67 1.94
CA ALA A 51 -8.54 5.44 0.50
C ALA A 51 -9.91 5.36 -0.17
N ALA A 52 -10.87 4.65 0.44
CA ALA A 52 -12.23 4.55 -0.09
C ALA A 52 -12.95 5.91 -0.08
N ASN A 53 -12.79 6.71 0.97
CA ASN A 53 -13.29 8.09 1.02
C ASN A 53 -12.71 8.96 -0.12
N ALA A 54 -11.45 8.71 -0.50
CA ALA A 54 -10.78 9.35 -1.63
C ALA A 54 -11.11 8.73 -3.00
N GLY A 55 -12.03 7.77 -3.07
CA GLY A 55 -12.46 7.12 -4.32
C GLY A 55 -11.55 6.00 -4.82
N VAL A 56 -10.65 5.48 -3.97
CA VAL A 56 -9.73 4.39 -4.30
C VAL A 56 -10.04 3.16 -3.44
N MET A 57 -10.32 2.03 -4.08
CA MET A 57 -10.53 0.75 -3.39
C MET A 57 -9.20 0.00 -3.26
N VAL A 58 -8.85 -0.37 -2.03
CA VAL A 58 -7.67 -1.19 -1.71
C VAL A 58 -8.06 -2.37 -0.84
N LEU A 59 -7.19 -3.38 -0.77
CA LEU A 59 -7.35 -4.55 0.08
C LEU A 59 -6.48 -4.42 1.33
N ILE A 60 -6.74 -5.29 2.31
CA ILE A 60 -5.93 -5.44 3.52
C ILE A 60 -5.42 -6.89 3.57
N ALA A 61 -4.19 -7.10 4.03
CA ALA A 61 -3.58 -8.41 4.21
C ALA A 61 -3.06 -8.57 5.65
N GLY A 62 -3.98 -8.54 6.62
CA GLY A 62 -3.70 -8.44 8.04
C GLY A 62 -3.62 -6.98 8.53
N ALA A 63 -3.58 -6.78 9.84
CA ALA A 63 -3.75 -5.44 10.44
C ALA A 63 -2.67 -4.41 10.06
N ASN A 64 -1.52 -4.86 9.54
CA ASN A 64 -0.35 -4.04 9.24
C ASN A 64 -0.02 -3.94 7.75
N VAL A 65 -0.85 -4.48 6.84
CA VAL A 65 -0.50 -4.53 5.41
C VAL A 65 -1.66 -4.04 4.55
N VAL A 66 -1.42 -2.99 3.78
CA VAL A 66 -2.31 -2.52 2.70
C VAL A 66 -1.92 -3.26 1.42
N ARG A 67 -2.89 -3.73 0.64
CA ARG A 67 -2.66 -4.55 -0.55
C ARG A 67 -3.38 -4.00 -1.77
N PHE A 68 -2.69 -4.03 -2.90
CA PHE A 68 -3.21 -3.72 -4.22
C PHE A 68 -3.25 -5.01 -5.05
N ALA A 69 -4.36 -5.23 -5.75
CA ALA A 69 -4.54 -6.33 -6.71
C ALA A 69 -5.48 -5.89 -7.85
N PRO A 70 -5.08 -4.87 -8.64
CA PRO A 70 -5.87 -4.37 -9.78
C PRO A 70 -5.88 -5.31 -10.98
#